data_AF-A0A818YE83-F1
#
_entry.id   AF-A0A818YE83-F1
#
_cell.length_a   1.000
_cell.length_b   1.000
_cell.length_c   1.000
_cell.angle_alpha   90.00
_cell.angle_beta   90.00
_cell.angle_gamma   90.00
#
_symmetry.space_group_name_H-M   'P 1'
#
loop_
_entity.id
_entity.type
_entity.pdbx_description
1 polymer ?
#
loop_
_entity_poly.entity_id
_entity_poly.type
_entity_poly.pdbx_seq_one_letter_code
_entity_poly.pdbx_strand_id
1 'polypeptide(L)'
;MFEQFFKLEGWKNKLSLIWKGPSWQPGLPRLGDHQYPLVKYPVEFHDPNISMILSIYTFAHFLFVLGQYSAVLQDLNNCSVLVLLFYSIFMLFTLTTFGAIFDNRKYALRLERIRLVLMLLLSQPLILKKSFFLFQAHFNIQILLLLSFISTFCFQPSGKLI
;
A
#
# COMPACT_ATOMS: atom_id res chain seq x y z
N MET A 1 20.83 -9.25 -0.31
CA MET A 1 20.50 -9.95 0.96
C MET A 1 19.80 -11.29 0.72
N PHE A 2 18.57 -11.34 0.19
CA PHE A 2 17.84 -12.61 0.00
C PHE A 2 18.59 -13.60 -0.93
N GLU A 3 19.16 -13.10 -2.01
CA GLU A 3 20.05 -13.89 -2.90
C GLU A 3 21.22 -14.54 -2.15
N GLN A 4 21.90 -13.79 -1.28
CA GLN A 4 23.00 -14.33 -0.46
C GLN A 4 22.51 -15.33 0.58
N PHE A 5 21.31 -15.12 1.14
CA PHE A 5 20.71 -16.04 2.10
C PHE A 5 20.45 -17.42 1.50
N PHE A 6 20.01 -17.50 0.24
CA PHE A 6 19.81 -18.77 -0.45
C PHE A 6 21.11 -19.44 -0.88
N LYS A 7 22.16 -18.65 -1.18
CA LYS A 7 23.48 -19.16 -1.58
C LYS A 7 24.33 -19.65 -0.40
N LEU A 8 24.11 -19.15 0.81
CA LEU A 8 24.88 -19.56 1.99
C LEU A 8 24.49 -20.96 2.47
N GLU A 9 25.48 -21.84 2.53
CA GLU A 9 25.34 -23.15 3.14
C GLU A 9 25.44 -23.06 4.67
N GLY A 10 24.58 -23.81 5.36
CA GLY A 10 24.56 -23.90 6.82
C GLY A 10 23.63 -22.88 7.51
N TRP A 11 22.81 -23.40 8.43
CA TRP A 11 21.85 -22.62 9.23
C TRP A 11 22.51 -21.53 10.09
N LYS A 12 23.72 -21.78 10.62
CA LYS A 12 24.50 -20.80 11.40
C LYS A 12 24.90 -19.58 10.56
N ASN A 13 25.26 -19.78 9.30
CA ASN A 13 25.63 -18.71 8.39
C ASN A 13 24.41 -17.89 7.97
N LYS A 14 23.26 -18.55 7.77
CA LYS A 14 21.97 -17.89 7.51
C LYS A 14 21.51 -16.99 8.65
N LEU A 15 21.57 -17.49 9.89
CA LEU A 15 21.29 -16.68 11.09
C LEU A 15 22.28 -15.53 11.25
N SER A 16 23.56 -15.79 10.98
CA SER A 16 24.60 -14.76 11.03
C SER A 16 24.34 -13.65 10.00
N LEU A 17 23.90 -13.96 8.77
CA LEU A 17 23.58 -12.95 7.77
C LEU A 17 22.43 -12.02 8.22
N ILE A 18 21.39 -12.57 8.86
CA ILE A 18 20.27 -11.78 9.38
C ILE A 18 20.73 -10.86 10.52
N TRP A 19 21.55 -11.39 11.44
CA TRP A 19 21.97 -10.66 12.64
C TRP A 19 23.09 -9.65 12.40
N LYS A 20 23.99 -9.97 11.48
CA LYS A 20 25.21 -9.22 11.19
C LYS A 20 25.04 -8.28 9.99
N GLY A 21 24.00 -8.48 9.19
CA GLY A 21 23.63 -7.61 8.09
C GLY A 21 24.09 -8.12 6.72
N PRO A 22 23.67 -7.45 5.64
CA PRO A 22 23.82 -7.93 4.26
C PRO A 22 25.26 -7.99 3.77
N SER A 23 26.17 -7.23 4.39
CA SER A 23 27.60 -7.20 4.03
C SER A 23 28.41 -8.35 4.65
N TRP A 24 27.81 -9.12 5.56
CA TRP A 24 28.51 -10.20 6.27
C TRP A 24 28.67 -11.45 5.40
N GLN A 25 29.85 -12.08 5.43
CA GLN A 25 30.10 -13.40 4.84
C GLN A 25 30.89 -14.29 5.83
N PRO A 26 30.89 -15.62 5.65
CA PRO A 26 31.64 -16.54 6.50
C PRO A 26 33.12 -16.16 6.54
N GLY A 27 33.66 -15.95 7.74
CA GLY A 27 35.06 -15.53 7.95
C GLY A 27 35.27 -14.02 8.11
N LEU A 28 34.27 -13.17 7.81
CA LEU A 28 34.37 -11.72 8.04
C LEU A 28 33.87 -11.28 9.44
N PRO A 29 34.40 -10.15 9.96
CA PRO A 29 33.91 -9.54 11.19
C PRO A 29 32.44 -9.14 11.07
N ARG A 30 31.80 -8.82 12.20
CA ARG A 30 30.34 -8.58 12.27
C ARG A 30 29.82 -7.59 11.23
N LEU A 31 30.56 -6.53 10.89
CA LEU A 31 30.11 -5.53 9.92
C LEU A 31 30.42 -5.88 8.45
N GLY A 32 31.01 -7.05 8.18
CA GLY A 32 31.53 -7.39 6.86
C GLY A 32 32.81 -6.60 6.54
N ASP A 33 33.12 -6.51 5.26
CA ASP A 33 34.19 -5.66 4.76
C ASP A 33 33.68 -4.21 4.68
N HIS A 34 34.48 -3.24 5.10
CA HIS A 34 34.11 -1.81 5.09
C HIS A 34 34.26 -1.18 3.68
N GLN A 35 34.35 -2.02 2.64
CA GLN A 35 34.35 -1.61 1.25
C GLN A 35 32.92 -1.26 0.81
N TYR A 36 32.47 -0.05 1.18
CA TYR A 36 31.22 0.49 0.66
C TYR A 36 31.41 0.86 -0.82
N PRO A 37 30.46 0.52 -1.70
CA PRO A 37 30.50 1.02 -3.06
C PRO A 37 30.48 2.55 -3.02
N LEU A 38 31.44 3.19 -3.67
CA LEU A 38 31.45 4.64 -3.84
C LEU A 38 30.12 5.05 -4.49
N VAL A 39 29.40 5.97 -3.84
CA VAL A 39 28.16 6.53 -4.37
C VAL A 39 28.49 7.21 -5.70
N LYS A 40 28.08 6.58 -6.80
CA LYS A 40 28.25 7.15 -8.15
C LYS A 40 27.21 8.23 -8.35
N TYR A 41 27.66 9.46 -8.60
CA TYR A 41 26.80 10.57 -8.99
C TYR A 41 26.61 10.57 -10.51
N PRO A 42 25.43 10.95 -11.01
CA PRO A 42 24.27 11.47 -10.28
C PRO A 42 23.43 10.36 -9.63
N VAL A 43 22.93 10.62 -8.42
CA VAL A 43 21.91 9.77 -7.78
C VAL A 43 20.59 10.03 -8.51
N GLU A 44 20.00 9.00 -9.11
CA GLU A 44 18.64 9.10 -9.66
C GLU A 44 17.66 9.31 -8.49
N PHE A 45 17.11 10.51 -8.39
CA PHE A 45 16.03 10.78 -7.45
C PHE A 45 14.78 10.06 -7.91
N HIS A 46 14.16 9.30 -7.02
CA HIS A 46 12.84 8.73 -7.27
C HIS A 46 11.80 9.86 -7.19
N ASP A 47 11.50 10.48 -8.33
CA ASP A 47 10.44 11.47 -8.48
C ASP A 47 9.31 10.87 -9.35
N PRO A 48 8.37 10.12 -8.74
CA PRO A 48 7.23 9.60 -9.48
C PRO A 48 6.36 10.79 -9.92
N ASN A 49 6.24 10.96 -11.24
CA ASN A 49 5.39 12.00 -11.83
C ASN A 49 3.90 11.64 -11.61
N ILE A 50 3.34 12.11 -10.50
CA ILE A 50 1.94 11.87 -10.12
C ILE A 50 1.05 12.97 -10.69
N SER A 51 -0.04 12.59 -11.36
CA SER A 51 -1.01 13.59 -11.85
C SER A 51 -1.69 14.32 -10.68
N MET A 52 -1.90 15.63 -10.83
CA MET A 52 -2.60 16.46 -9.83
C MET A 52 -4.01 15.92 -9.50
N ILE A 53 -4.70 15.35 -10.49
CA ILE A 53 -6.03 14.73 -10.33
C ILE A 53 -5.97 13.55 -9.35
N LEU A 54 -4.94 12.72 -9.45
CA LEU A 54 -4.76 11.56 -8.59
C LEU A 54 -4.43 11.95 -7.15
N SER A 55 -3.72 13.06 -6.95
CA SER A 55 -3.46 13.64 -5.63
C SER A 55 -4.74 14.18 -5.00
N ILE A 56 -5.56 14.93 -5.75
CA ILE A 56 -6.86 15.44 -5.27
C ILE A 56 -7.79 14.28 -4.91
N TYR A 57 -7.85 13.27 -5.78
CA TYR A 57 -8.61 12.05 -5.56
C TYR A 57 -8.20 11.33 -4.26
N THR A 58 -6.90 11.10 -4.08
CA THR A 58 -6.37 10.41 -2.90
C THR A 58 -6.63 11.20 -1.63
N PHE A 59 -6.48 12.53 -1.70
CA PHE A 59 -6.79 13.43 -0.57
C PHE A 59 -8.28 13.39 -0.20
N ALA A 60 -9.20 13.46 -1.18
CA ALA A 60 -10.63 13.36 -0.92
C ALA A 60 -11.00 12.02 -0.27
N HIS A 61 -10.47 10.91 -0.78
CA HIS A 61 -10.68 9.59 -0.17
C HIS A 61 -10.08 9.47 1.24
N PHE A 62 -8.94 10.11 1.49
CA PHE A 62 -8.36 10.16 2.82
C PHE A 62 -9.27 10.88 3.81
N LEU A 63 -9.91 11.99 3.42
CA LEU A 63 -10.90 12.68 4.27
C LEU A 63 -12.11 11.79 4.59
N PHE A 64 -12.62 11.02 3.62
CA PHE A 64 -13.70 10.06 3.88
C PHE A 64 -13.29 8.98 4.89
N VAL A 65 -12.07 8.45 4.75
CA VAL A 65 -11.53 7.43 5.65
C VAL A 65 -11.34 8.00 7.06
N LEU A 66 -10.87 9.24 7.20
CA LEU A 66 -10.80 9.93 8.49
C LEU A 66 -12.18 10.13 9.13
N GLY A 67 -13.19 10.51 8.34
CA GLY A 67 -14.57 10.63 8.83
C GLY A 67 -15.17 9.31 9.31
N GLN A 68 -14.84 8.21 8.64
CA GLN A 68 -15.25 6.88 9.09
C GLN A 68 -14.54 6.45 10.38
N TYR A 69 -13.23 6.71 10.45
CA TYR A 69 -12.45 6.42 11.65
C TYR A 69 -12.99 7.16 12.87
N SER A 70 -13.31 8.45 12.74
CA SER A 70 -13.88 9.22 13.85
C SER A 70 -15.25 8.71 14.29
N ALA A 71 -16.09 8.25 13.37
CA ALA A 71 -17.38 7.63 13.71
C ALA A 71 -17.20 6.31 14.47
N VAL A 72 -16.30 5.43 14.02
CA VAL A 72 -15.98 4.18 14.72
C VAL A 72 -15.44 4.46 16.13
N LEU A 73 -14.63 5.51 16.30
CA LEU A 73 -14.12 5.90 17.62
C LEU A 73 -15.23 6.33 18.60
N GLN A 74 -16.30 6.95 18.11
CA GLN A 74 -17.43 7.38 18.95
C GLN A 74 -18.26 6.19 19.43
N ASP A 75 -18.33 5.11 18.64
CA ASP A 75 -19.13 3.91 18.91
C ASP A 75 -18.29 2.69 19.35
N LEU A 76 -17.08 2.91 19.86
CA LEU A 76 -16.16 1.83 20.28
C LEU A 76 -16.80 0.83 21.25
N ASN A 77 -17.60 1.32 22.20
CA ASN A 77 -18.22 0.48 23.24
C ASN A 77 -19.33 -0.43 22.69
N ASN A 78 -19.90 -0.08 21.53
CA ASN A 78 -20.99 -0.82 20.90
C ASN A 78 -20.47 -1.82 19.85
N CYS A 79 -19.20 -1.71 19.46
CA CYS A 79 -18.59 -2.54 18.42
C CYS A 79 -17.97 -3.81 19.00
N SER A 80 -18.20 -4.94 18.35
CA SER A 80 -17.46 -6.17 18.66
C SER A 80 -15.97 -6.00 18.35
N VAL A 81 -15.11 -6.60 19.17
CA VAL A 81 -13.65 -6.63 18.99
C VAL A 81 -13.25 -7.11 17.60
N LEU A 82 -13.97 -8.10 17.07
CA LEU A 82 -13.73 -8.65 15.73
C LEU A 82 -13.99 -7.60 14.63
N VAL A 83 -15.05 -6.78 14.77
CA VAL A 83 -15.36 -5.70 13.83
C VAL A 83 -14.29 -4.62 13.87
N LEU A 84 -13.82 -4.24 15.06
CA LEU A 84 -12.74 -3.26 15.22
C LEU A 84 -11.42 -3.74 14.62
N LEU A 85 -11.11 -5.03 14.77
CA LEU A 85 -9.92 -5.64 14.17
C LEU A 85 -9.98 -5.61 12.64
N PHE A 86 -11.12 -5.98 12.04
CA PHE A 86 -11.31 -5.88 10.59
C PHE A 86 -11.20 -4.44 10.08
N TYR A 87 -11.80 -3.47 10.78
CA TYR A 87 -11.67 -2.05 10.44
C TYR A 87 -10.22 -1.57 10.52
N SER A 88 -9.47 -1.98 11.53
CA SER A 88 -8.06 -1.60 11.71
C SER A 88 -7.18 -2.14 10.57
N ILE A 89 -7.38 -3.41 10.18
CA ILE A 89 -6.68 -4.01 9.04
C ILE A 89 -7.05 -3.28 7.74
N PHE A 90 -8.33 -2.95 7.56
CA PHE A 90 -8.79 -2.21 6.38
C PHE A 90 -8.21 -0.79 6.30
N MET A 91 -8.03 -0.11 7.44
CA MET A 91 -7.35 1.20 7.49
C MET A 91 -5.90 1.09 7.01
N LEU A 92 -5.14 0.12 7.52
CA LEU A 92 -3.75 -0.11 7.08
C LEU A 92 -3.66 -0.45 5.59
N PHE A 93 -4.59 -1.26 5.09
CA PHE A 93 -4.70 -1.59 3.67
C PHE A 93 -4.98 -0.35 2.81
N THR A 94 -5.84 0.56 3.30
CA THR A 94 -6.15 1.82 2.63
C THR A 94 -4.94 2.74 2.54
N LEU A 95 -4.20 2.93 3.64
CA LEU A 95 -2.96 3.72 3.63
C LEU A 95 -1.91 3.12 2.68
N THR A 96 -1.78 1.79 2.67
CA THR A 96 -0.87 1.08 1.76
C THR A 96 -1.24 1.31 0.30
N THR A 97 -2.54 1.36 0.00
CA THR A 97 -3.03 1.64 -1.36
C THR A 97 -2.72 3.08 -1.77
N PHE A 98 -2.92 4.06 -0.89
CA PHE A 98 -2.54 5.45 -1.14
C PHE A 98 -1.03 5.61 -1.37
N GLY A 99 -0.20 4.94 -0.56
CA GLY A 99 1.25 4.91 -0.78
C GLY A 99 1.61 4.31 -2.15
N ALA A 100 0.98 3.20 -2.55
CA ALA A 100 1.21 2.60 -3.86
C ALA A 100 0.80 3.51 -5.03
N ILE A 101 -0.25 4.31 -4.85
CA ILE A 101 -0.71 5.33 -5.81
C ILE A 101 0.32 6.45 -5.96
N PHE A 102 0.82 7.00 -4.85
CA PHE A 102 1.85 8.04 -4.88
C PHE A 102 3.19 7.51 -5.42
N ASP A 103 3.55 6.27 -5.13
CA ASP A 103 4.73 5.62 -5.71
C ASP A 103 4.56 5.22 -7.20
N ASN A 104 3.41 5.53 -7.82
CA ASN A 104 3.05 5.17 -9.20
C ASN A 104 3.32 3.68 -9.54
N ARG A 105 3.01 2.78 -8.60
CA ARG A 105 3.29 1.34 -8.76
C ARG A 105 2.30 0.71 -9.74
N LYS A 106 2.79 -0.22 -10.58
CA LYS A 106 1.94 -0.98 -11.53
C LYS A 106 0.77 -1.73 -10.87
N TYR A 107 0.94 -2.15 -9.61
CA TYR A 107 -0.11 -2.85 -8.86
C TYR A 107 -1.08 -1.90 -8.12
N ALA A 108 -0.84 -0.59 -8.12
CA ALA A 108 -1.69 0.39 -7.41
C ALA A 108 -3.15 0.34 -7.88
N LEU A 109 -3.38 0.26 -9.20
CA LEU A 109 -4.73 0.12 -9.77
C LEU A 109 -5.45 -1.16 -9.34
N ARG A 110 -4.71 -2.24 -9.07
CA ARG A 110 -5.30 -3.49 -8.57
C ARG A 110 -5.68 -3.35 -7.10
N LEU A 111 -4.80 -2.76 -6.28
CA LEU A 111 -5.08 -2.50 -4.87
C LEU A 111 -6.27 -1.55 -4.70
N GLU A 112 -6.36 -0.50 -5.53
CA GLU A 112 -7.46 0.46 -5.48
C GLU A 112 -8.82 -0.19 -5.76
N ARG A 113 -8.90 -1.08 -6.76
CA ARG A 113 -10.14 -1.85 -7.00
C ARG A 113 -10.53 -2.72 -5.81
N ILE A 114 -9.56 -3.43 -5.23
CA ILE A 114 -9.81 -4.26 -4.04
C ILE A 114 -10.27 -3.37 -2.88
N ARG A 115 -9.63 -2.22 -2.67
CA ARG A 115 -9.98 -1.24 -1.62
C ARG A 115 -11.41 -0.75 -1.77
N LEU A 116 -11.84 -0.37 -2.97
CA LEU A 116 -13.20 0.11 -3.23
C LEU A 116 -14.24 -0.99 -2.97
N VAL A 117 -13.98 -2.23 -3.40
CA VAL A 117 -14.88 -3.37 -3.15
C VAL A 117 -14.96 -3.68 -1.66
N LEU A 118 -13.81 -3.78 -0.97
CA LEU A 118 -13.78 -4.00 0.47
C LEU A 118 -14.49 -2.88 1.23
N MET A 119 -14.35 -1.63 0.78
CA MET A 119 -15.04 -0.52 1.42
C MET A 119 -16.55 -0.65 1.28
N LEU A 120 -17.07 -1.04 0.12
CA LEU A 120 -18.51 -1.27 -0.09
C LEU A 120 -19.05 -2.43 0.77
N LEU A 121 -18.25 -3.48 0.99
CA LEU A 121 -18.63 -4.65 1.80
C LEU A 121 -18.57 -4.38 3.32
N LEU A 122 -17.51 -3.69 3.77
CA LEU A 122 -17.26 -3.42 5.18
C LEU A 122 -18.02 -2.19 5.69
N SER A 123 -18.41 -1.29 4.78
CA SER A 123 -19.28 -0.17 5.14
C SER A 123 -20.62 -0.74 5.59
N GLN A 124 -20.87 -0.69 6.89
CA GLN A 124 -22.15 -1.08 7.48
C GLN A 124 -22.95 0.20 7.73
N PRO A 125 -24.26 0.25 7.40
CA PRO A 125 -25.11 1.38 7.73
C PRO A 125 -25.32 1.55 9.25
N LEU A 126 -24.80 0.61 10.06
CA LEU A 126 -24.93 0.57 11.50
C LEU A 126 -24.02 1.58 12.23
N ILE A 127 -22.89 1.97 11.64
CA ILE A 127 -21.84 2.80 12.27
C ILE A 127 -21.87 4.24 11.74
N LEU A 128 -22.21 4.43 10.46
CA LEU A 128 -22.25 5.75 9.83
C LEU A 128 -23.68 6.24 9.68
N LYS A 129 -23.87 7.56 9.80
CA LYS A 129 -25.14 8.18 9.39
C LYS A 129 -25.47 7.75 7.97
N LYS A 130 -26.67 7.21 7.77
CA LYS A 130 -27.14 6.65 6.48
C LYS A 130 -26.91 7.60 5.30
N SER A 131 -27.06 8.92 5.50
CA SER A 131 -26.79 9.93 4.46
C SER A 131 -25.32 9.98 4.03
N PHE A 132 -24.39 9.99 4.99
CA PHE A 132 -22.95 9.99 4.72
C PHE A 132 -22.51 8.70 4.03
N PHE A 133 -23.03 7.56 4.51
CA PHE A 133 -22.81 6.26 3.90
C PHE A 133 -23.25 6.21 2.43
N LEU A 134 -24.48 6.63 2.13
CA LEU A 134 -25.03 6.58 0.77
C LEU A 134 -24.24 7.49 -0.18
N PHE A 135 -23.87 8.68 0.29
CA PHE A 135 -23.05 9.61 -0.48
C PHE A 135 -21.68 9.00 -0.81
N GLN A 136 -21.00 8.45 0.19
CA GLN A 136 -19.70 7.82 0.02
C GLN A 136 -19.79 6.59 -0.90
N ALA A 137 -20.78 5.71 -0.69
CA ALA A 137 -20.99 4.52 -1.51
C ALA A 137 -21.24 4.89 -2.99
N HIS A 138 -22.10 5.88 -3.25
CA HIS A 138 -22.33 6.39 -4.60
C HIS A 138 -21.03 6.89 -5.24
N PHE A 139 -20.28 7.72 -4.52
CA PHE A 139 -18.98 8.23 -4.99
C PHE A 139 -18.01 7.10 -5.37
N ASN A 140 -17.89 6.06 -4.52
CA ASN A 140 -17.02 4.93 -4.80
C ASN A 140 -17.47 4.09 -6.00
N ILE A 141 -18.79 3.91 -6.17
CA ILE A 141 -19.36 3.15 -7.31
C ILE A 141 -19.02 3.86 -8.62
N GLN A 142 -19.17 5.18 -8.68
CA GLN A 142 -18.80 5.96 -9.87
C GLN A 142 -17.32 5.79 -10.21
N ILE A 143 -16.43 5.87 -9.21
CA ILE A 143 -15.00 5.67 -9.41
C ILE A 143 -14.69 4.23 -9.86
N LEU A 144 -15.34 3.22 -9.28
CA LEU A 144 -15.12 1.83 -9.67
C LEU A 144 -15.53 1.58 -11.13
N LEU A 145 -16.67 2.15 -11.55
CA LEU A 145 -17.12 2.10 -12.95
C LEU A 145 -16.13 2.81 -13.87
N LEU A 146 -15.64 4.00 -13.50
CA LEU A 146 -14.63 4.72 -14.27
C LEU A 146 -13.32 3.92 -14.39
N LEU A 147 -12.83 3.31 -13.31
CA LEU A 147 -11.63 2.46 -13.35
C LEU A 147 -11.84 1.21 -14.22
N SER A 148 -13.03 0.63 -14.20
CA SER A 148 -13.37 -0.51 -15.06
C SER A 148 -13.42 -0.11 -16.54
N PHE A 149 -13.95 1.08 -16.84
CA PHE A 149 -13.96 1.67 -18.18
C PHE A 149 -12.54 1.97 -18.65
N ILE A 150 -11.71 2.65 -17.84
CA ILE A 150 -10.30 2.90 -18.19
C ILE A 150 -9.54 1.59 -18.41
N SER A 151 -9.81 0.55 -17.62
CA SER A 151 -9.15 -0.75 -17.82
C SER A 151 -9.57 -1.49 -19.08
N THR A 152 -10.77 -1.21 -19.63
CA THR A 152 -11.25 -1.83 -20.89
C THR A 152 -10.79 -1.04 -22.11
N PHE A 153 -10.66 0.28 -22.01
CA PHE A 153 -10.22 1.15 -23.11
C PHE A 153 -8.70 1.39 -23.15
N CYS A 154 -7.99 1.28 -22.02
CA CYS A 154 -6.56 1.57 -21.91
C CYS A 154 -5.68 0.29 -21.85
N PHE A 155 -6.26 -0.89 -22.06
CA PHE A 155 -5.49 -2.14 -22.21
C PHE A 155 -4.91 -2.27 -23.62
N GLN A 156 -4.10 -1.29 -24.03
CA GLN A 156 -3.04 -1.53 -24.99
C GLN A 156 -1.83 -1.98 -24.18
N PRO A 157 -1.28 -3.19 -24.39
CA PRO A 157 -0.10 -3.61 -23.67
C PRO A 157 1.03 -2.66 -24.09
N SER A 158 1.52 -1.83 -23.17
CA SER A 158 2.81 -1.18 -23.31
C SER A 158 3.91 -2.23 -23.15
N GLY A 159 3.95 -3.15 -24.13
CA GLY A 159 5.12 -3.89 -24.47
C GLY A 159 6.11 -2.91 -25.09
N LYS A 160 7.27 -2.80 -24.44
CA LYS A 160 8.49 -2.12 -24.90
C LYS A 160 8.42 -0.59 -24.89
N LEU A 161 9.10 -0.02 -23.90
CA LEU A 161 9.97 1.12 -24.15
C LEU A 161 11.36 0.73 -23.63
N ILE A 162 12.33 1.08 -24.46
CA ILE A 162 13.75 0.69 -24.52
C ILE A 162 14.47 0.88 -23.18
#